data_AF-C1DP47-F1
#
_entry.id   AF-C1DP47-F1
#
_cell.length_a   1.000
_cell.length_b   1.000
_cell.length_c   1.000
_cell.angle_alpha   90.00
_cell.angle_beta   90.00
_cell.angle_gamma   90.00
#
_symmetry.space_group_name_H-M   'P 1'
#
loop_
_entity.id
_entity.type
_entity.pdbx_description
1 polymer ?
#
loop_
_entity_poly.entity_id
_entity_poly.type
_entity_poly.pdbx_seq_one_letter_code
_entity_poly.pdbx_strand_id
1 'polypeptide(L)'
;MIPSVTRGEDKDEACYRVITPVYASMPLSGMGAARQGGRFNRPGQEALYLALDESTALAEYKQDNPWLRPGTICTFFVRELRVADFSAGFDPERWPSLWADFAVDWRAEWFGKSVEPPTWYMADDVVAEGLDGILFPSQARPGGTNLVVYRSSARPAAQLRVYDPDGALQKIAPPTGH
;
A
#
# COMPACT_ATOMS: atom_id res chain seq x y z
N MET A 1 10.33 -20.32 -0.16
CA MET A 1 10.96 -19.01 -0.32
C MET A 1 10.04 -18.17 -1.19
N ILE A 2 9.58 -17.04 -0.67
CA ILE A 2 8.66 -16.13 -1.37
C ILE A 2 9.44 -15.40 -2.48
N PRO A 3 9.00 -15.46 -3.76
CA PRO A 3 9.63 -14.69 -4.83
C PRO A 3 9.66 -13.19 -4.49
N SER A 4 10.84 -12.57 -4.58
CA SER A 4 11.04 -11.18 -4.18
C SER A 4 11.91 -10.40 -5.16
N VAL A 5 11.68 -9.09 -5.22
CA VAL A 5 12.50 -8.11 -5.97
C VAL A 5 12.89 -6.95 -5.06
N THR A 6 13.96 -6.23 -5.42
CA THR A 6 14.36 -5.00 -4.73
C THR A 6 13.83 -3.78 -5.49
N ARG A 7 13.19 -2.85 -4.78
CA ARG A 7 12.69 -1.59 -5.33
C ARG A 7 13.62 -0.45 -4.99
N GLY A 8 13.89 0.40 -5.98
CA GLY A 8 14.90 1.45 -5.88
C GLY A 8 16.29 0.91 -5.55
N GLU A 9 16.73 -0.12 -6.27
CA GLU A 9 18.12 -0.61 -6.21
C GLU A 9 19.05 0.47 -6.79
N ASP A 10 20.06 0.87 -6.03
CA ASP A 10 21.08 1.88 -6.36
C ASP A 10 20.58 3.33 -6.58
N LYS A 11 19.29 3.55 -6.84
CA LYS A 11 18.69 4.87 -7.07
C LYS A 11 17.27 4.94 -6.49
N ASP A 12 16.81 6.16 -6.26
CA ASP A 12 15.42 6.36 -5.87
C ASP A 12 14.47 5.90 -6.97
N GLU A 13 13.43 5.19 -6.56
CA GLU A 13 12.31 4.85 -7.42
C GLU A 13 11.06 5.61 -6.99
N ALA A 14 10.38 6.22 -7.96
CA ALA A 14 9.17 6.98 -7.72
C ALA A 14 7.96 6.05 -7.58
N CYS A 15 7.15 6.33 -6.55
CA CYS A 15 5.85 5.73 -6.31
C CYS A 15 4.87 6.85 -5.95
N TYR A 16 3.58 6.58 -6.01
CA TYR A 16 2.56 7.62 -5.95
C TYR A 16 1.45 7.25 -4.97
N ARG A 17 0.91 8.27 -4.29
CA ARG A 17 -0.25 8.11 -3.43
C ARG A 17 -1.02 9.41 -3.35
N VAL A 18 -2.35 9.28 -3.33
CA VAL A 18 -3.21 10.40 -2.95
C VAL A 18 -3.39 10.40 -1.43
N ILE A 19 -3.04 11.52 -0.81
CA ILE A 19 -3.18 11.73 0.63
C ILE A 19 -4.45 12.56 0.87
N THR A 20 -5.34 12.06 1.72
CA THR A 20 -6.50 12.85 2.15
C THR A 20 -6.04 14.01 3.04
N PRO A 21 -6.71 15.17 3.02
CA PRO A 21 -6.30 16.32 3.82
C PRO A 21 -6.11 16.02 5.32
N VAL A 22 -6.90 15.09 5.87
CA VAL A 22 -6.79 14.64 7.28
C VAL A 22 -5.41 14.07 7.63
N TYR A 23 -4.73 13.41 6.67
CA TYR A 23 -3.46 12.73 6.89
C TYR A 23 -2.26 13.45 6.25
N ALA A 24 -2.46 14.65 5.70
CA ALA A 24 -1.41 15.38 4.99
C ALA A 24 -0.16 15.60 5.84
N SER A 25 -0.31 15.96 7.12
CA SER A 25 0.81 16.19 8.04
C SER A 25 1.58 14.92 8.44
N MET A 26 1.06 13.74 8.13
CA MET A 26 1.68 12.44 8.46
C MET A 26 1.70 11.50 7.24
N PRO A 27 2.43 11.87 6.17
CA PRO A 27 2.30 11.23 4.86
C PRO A 27 2.80 9.78 4.81
N LEU A 28 3.76 9.42 5.68
CA LEU A 28 4.27 8.05 5.81
C LEU A 28 3.43 7.18 6.75
N SER A 29 2.44 7.76 7.43
CA SER A 29 1.66 7.06 8.45
C SER A 29 0.73 6.05 7.79
N GLY A 30 0.97 4.76 8.08
CA GLY A 30 0.02 3.70 7.76
C GLY A 30 -1.09 3.57 8.81
N MET A 31 -1.23 4.52 9.75
CA MET A 31 -2.19 4.45 10.86
C MET A 31 -3.64 4.28 10.39
N GLY A 32 -4.01 4.87 9.24
CA GLY A 32 -5.35 4.66 8.66
C GLY A 32 -5.61 3.19 8.35
N ALA A 33 -4.65 2.52 7.69
CA ALA A 33 -4.74 1.10 7.38
C ALA A 33 -4.61 0.23 8.64
N ALA A 34 -3.77 0.62 9.61
CA ALA A 34 -3.62 -0.11 10.86
C ALA A 34 -4.89 -0.08 11.73
N ARG A 35 -5.68 1.00 11.68
CA ARG A 35 -6.90 1.13 12.50
C ARG A 35 -8.01 0.17 12.07
N GLN A 36 -8.21 -0.01 10.76
CA GLN A 36 -9.35 -0.77 10.22
C GLN A 36 -8.93 -2.08 9.56
N GLY A 37 -7.63 -2.30 9.33
CA GLY A 37 -7.16 -3.29 8.37
C GLY A 37 -7.28 -2.78 6.93
N GLY A 38 -6.66 -3.51 6.01
CA GLY A 38 -6.73 -3.30 4.58
C GLY A 38 -6.65 -4.63 3.85
N ARG A 39 -6.52 -4.58 2.52
CA ARG A 39 -6.44 -5.80 1.72
C ARG A 39 -5.27 -6.68 2.17
N PHE A 40 -4.08 -6.11 2.35
CA PHE A 40 -2.86 -6.85 2.70
C PHE A 40 -2.35 -6.49 4.10
N ASN A 41 -3.23 -6.17 5.05
CA ASN A 41 -2.84 -5.95 6.45
C ASN A 41 -4.02 -6.15 7.42
N ARG A 42 -3.77 -6.87 8.51
CA ARG A 42 -4.70 -6.98 9.65
C ARG A 42 -4.74 -5.67 10.46
N PRO A 43 -5.80 -5.42 11.26
CA PRO A 43 -5.79 -4.35 12.25
C PRO A 43 -4.57 -4.45 13.18
N GLY A 44 -3.99 -3.30 13.52
CA GLY A 44 -2.73 -3.19 14.27
C GLY A 44 -1.45 -3.28 13.43
N GLN A 45 -1.52 -3.81 12.20
CA GLN A 45 -0.38 -3.86 11.29
C GLN A 45 -0.31 -2.60 10.43
N GLU A 46 0.76 -1.80 10.60
CA GLU A 46 0.99 -0.63 9.77
C GLU A 46 1.31 -1.02 8.33
N ALA A 47 0.59 -0.41 7.38
CA ALA A 47 0.75 -0.60 5.95
C ALA A 47 0.56 0.72 5.18
N LEU A 48 1.54 1.07 4.34
CA LEU A 48 1.49 2.20 3.42
C LEU A 48 1.28 1.69 1.99
N TYR A 49 0.09 1.92 1.45
CA TYR A 49 -0.23 1.64 0.05
C TYR A 49 0.24 2.77 -0.85
N LEU A 50 0.92 2.41 -1.92
CA LEU A 50 1.46 3.23 -2.99
C LEU A 50 1.11 2.59 -4.35
N ALA A 51 1.18 3.36 -5.43
CA ALA A 51 1.10 2.88 -6.81
C ALA A 51 2.42 3.17 -7.55
N LEU A 52 2.73 2.38 -8.57
CA LEU A 52 3.94 2.60 -9.39
C LEU A 52 3.76 3.68 -10.46
N ASP A 53 2.53 4.17 -10.68
CA ASP A 53 2.23 5.27 -11.60
C ASP A 53 1.08 6.15 -11.06
N GLU A 54 1.03 7.40 -11.50
CA GLU A 54 0.08 8.42 -11.05
C GLU A 54 -1.37 8.02 -11.34
N SER A 55 -1.62 7.44 -12.51
CA SER A 55 -2.98 7.11 -12.95
C SER A 55 -3.57 5.94 -12.17
N THR A 56 -2.73 4.98 -11.77
CA THR A 56 -3.11 3.91 -10.85
C THR A 56 -3.38 4.46 -9.44
N ALA A 57 -2.55 5.39 -8.93
CA ALA A 57 -2.80 6.01 -7.63
C ALA A 57 -4.16 6.75 -7.57
N LEU A 58 -4.51 7.47 -8.65
CA LEU A 58 -5.80 8.17 -8.76
C LEU A 58 -6.97 7.18 -8.87
N ALA A 59 -6.82 6.10 -9.65
CA ALA A 59 -7.84 5.07 -9.77
C ALA A 59 -8.11 4.36 -8.43
N GLU A 60 -7.05 3.97 -7.71
CA GLU A 60 -7.16 3.35 -6.38
C GLU A 60 -7.73 4.30 -5.33
N TYR A 61 -7.48 5.60 -5.43
CA TYR A 61 -8.09 6.58 -4.55
C TYR A 61 -9.58 6.82 -4.85
N LYS A 62 -9.96 6.78 -6.13
CA LYS A 62 -11.35 6.86 -6.59
C LYS A 62 -12.16 5.62 -6.16
N GLN A 63 -11.55 4.44 -6.25
CA GLN A 63 -12.25 3.15 -6.07
C GLN A 63 -13.50 3.10 -6.95
N ASP A 64 -14.62 2.60 -6.41
CA ASP A 64 -15.91 2.53 -7.09
C ASP A 64 -16.70 3.85 -7.03
N ASN A 65 -16.14 4.90 -6.43
CA ASN A 65 -16.82 6.20 -6.38
C ASN A 65 -16.83 6.83 -7.79
N PRO A 66 -17.97 7.28 -8.33
CA PRO A 66 -18.00 7.91 -9.65
C PRO A 66 -17.18 9.21 -9.72
N TRP A 67 -16.93 9.88 -8.59
CA TRP A 67 -16.20 11.15 -8.51
C TRP A 67 -14.97 11.07 -7.60
N LEU A 68 -13.92 11.79 -7.97
CA LEU A 68 -12.74 11.94 -7.12
C LEU A 68 -13.05 12.91 -5.97
N ARG A 69 -12.81 12.45 -4.74
CA ARG A 69 -12.81 13.32 -3.56
C ARG A 69 -11.58 14.24 -3.59
N PRO A 70 -11.59 15.40 -2.90
CA PRO A 70 -10.38 16.20 -2.75
C PRO A 70 -9.25 15.40 -2.11
N GLY A 71 -8.02 15.59 -2.60
CA GLY A 71 -6.82 14.93 -2.08
C GLY A 71 -5.56 15.48 -2.75
N THR A 72 -4.42 15.29 -2.11
CA THR A 72 -3.11 15.74 -2.62
C THR A 72 -2.38 14.53 -3.18
N ILE A 73 -2.13 14.50 -4.48
CA ILE A 73 -1.26 13.49 -5.07
C ILE A 73 0.20 13.81 -4.73
N CYS A 74 0.92 12.82 -4.20
CA CYS A 74 2.29 12.96 -3.75
C CYS A 74 3.17 11.91 -4.40
N THR A 75 4.40 12.29 -4.71
CA THR A 75 5.47 11.34 -5.06
C THR A 75 6.14 10.87 -3.78
N PHE A 76 6.37 9.57 -3.68
CA PHE A 76 7.17 8.92 -2.66
C PHE A 76 8.40 8.32 -3.35
N PHE A 77 9.55 8.45 -2.71
CA PHE A 77 10.75 7.74 -3.12
C PHE A 77 10.93 6.51 -2.25
N VAL A 78 11.15 5.38 -2.90
CA VAL A 78 11.53 4.12 -2.28
C VAL A 78 12.94 3.73 -2.69
N ARG A 79 13.69 3.12 -1.78
CA ARG A 79 15.06 2.65 -2.02
C ARG A 79 15.36 1.42 -1.19
N GLU A 80 16.05 0.45 -1.78
CA GLU A 80 16.44 -0.83 -1.16
C GLU A 80 15.29 -1.57 -0.45
N LEU A 81 14.05 -1.48 -0.96
CA LEU A 81 12.92 -2.21 -0.38
C LEU A 81 12.81 -3.60 -1.01
N ARG A 82 13.00 -4.66 -0.22
CA ARG A 82 12.86 -6.05 -0.68
C ARG A 82 11.40 -6.48 -0.55
N VAL A 83 10.70 -6.69 -1.65
CA VAL A 83 9.25 -6.90 -1.66
C VAL A 83 8.89 -8.19 -2.37
N ALA A 84 7.84 -8.86 -1.92
CA ALA A 84 7.28 -10.00 -2.64
C ALA A 84 6.71 -9.53 -3.98
N ASP A 85 7.14 -10.12 -5.09
CA ASP A 85 6.71 -9.68 -6.43
C ASP A 85 5.46 -10.42 -6.92
N PHE A 86 4.32 -10.07 -6.34
CA PHE A 86 3.03 -10.63 -6.71
C PHE A 86 2.35 -9.83 -7.85
N SER A 87 3.09 -9.01 -8.60
CA SER A 87 2.54 -8.13 -9.65
C SER A 87 1.84 -8.89 -10.79
N ALA A 88 2.30 -10.10 -11.10
CA ALA A 88 1.69 -10.99 -12.11
C ALA A 88 0.49 -11.78 -11.59
N GLY A 89 0.16 -11.68 -10.30
CA GLY A 89 -0.89 -12.47 -9.65
C GLY A 89 -0.43 -13.88 -9.26
N PHE A 90 -1.42 -14.73 -8.97
CA PHE A 90 -1.18 -16.09 -8.46
C PHE A 90 -0.71 -17.06 -9.54
N ASP A 91 0.29 -17.85 -9.19
CA ASP A 91 0.88 -18.94 -9.94
C ASP A 91 1.16 -20.07 -8.94
N PRO A 92 0.52 -21.25 -9.07
CA PRO A 92 0.65 -22.35 -8.12
C PRO A 92 2.06 -22.95 -8.06
N GLU A 93 2.91 -22.71 -9.07
CA GLU A 93 4.31 -23.15 -9.04
C GLU A 93 5.21 -22.19 -8.23
N ARG A 94 4.76 -20.95 -8.03
CA ARG A 94 5.57 -19.89 -7.41
C ARG A 94 5.10 -19.48 -6.02
N TRP A 95 3.81 -19.63 -5.74
CA TRP A 95 3.18 -19.08 -4.53
C TRP A 95 2.53 -20.16 -3.67
N PRO A 96 2.51 -19.97 -2.33
CA PRO A 96 1.77 -20.86 -1.43
C PRO A 96 0.30 -20.95 -1.84
N SER A 97 -0.32 -22.13 -1.75
CA SER A 97 -1.72 -22.34 -2.16
C SER A 97 -2.71 -21.41 -1.46
N LEU A 98 -2.39 -20.97 -0.23
CA LEU A 98 -3.21 -20.02 0.53
C LEU A 98 -3.33 -18.64 -0.13
N TRP A 99 -2.40 -18.30 -1.04
CA TRP A 99 -2.41 -17.04 -1.79
C TRP A 99 -3.33 -17.09 -3.01
N ALA A 100 -3.93 -18.24 -3.35
CA ALA A 100 -4.81 -18.39 -4.51
C ALA A 100 -6.04 -17.47 -4.44
N ASP A 101 -6.56 -17.23 -3.24
CA ASP A 101 -7.77 -16.45 -2.99
C ASP A 101 -7.49 -14.95 -2.76
N PHE A 102 -6.37 -14.43 -3.28
CA PHE A 102 -5.97 -13.02 -3.09
C PHE A 102 -6.96 -11.98 -3.65
N ALA A 103 -7.83 -12.40 -4.57
CA ALA A 103 -8.81 -11.56 -5.24
C ALA A 103 -10.16 -11.48 -4.50
N VAL A 104 -10.34 -12.24 -3.42
CA VAL A 104 -11.54 -12.20 -2.58
C VAL A 104 -11.77 -10.77 -2.06
N ASP A 105 -13.04 -10.36 -2.01
CA ASP A 105 -13.43 -9.08 -1.43
C ASP A 105 -13.20 -9.10 0.09
N TRP A 106 -12.02 -8.63 0.49
CA TRP A 106 -11.60 -8.56 1.88
C TRP A 106 -12.57 -7.75 2.76
N ARG A 107 -13.27 -6.76 2.19
CA ARG A 107 -14.24 -5.96 2.95
C ARG A 107 -15.48 -6.79 3.26
N ALA A 108 -15.97 -7.56 2.31
CA ALA A 108 -17.13 -8.42 2.50
C ALA A 108 -16.83 -9.54 3.51
N GLU A 109 -15.65 -10.15 3.45
CA GLU A 109 -15.24 -11.19 4.41
C GLU A 109 -15.10 -10.62 5.83
N TRP A 110 -14.37 -9.52 5.98
CA TRP A 110 -14.08 -8.99 7.31
C TRP A 110 -15.28 -8.25 7.92
N PHE A 111 -15.84 -7.26 7.22
CA PHE A 111 -16.94 -6.44 7.77
C PHE A 111 -18.31 -7.14 7.67
N GLY A 112 -18.48 -8.06 6.72
CA GLY A 112 -19.74 -8.77 6.53
C GLY A 112 -19.82 -10.11 7.27
N LYS A 113 -18.71 -10.84 7.37
CA LYS A 113 -18.70 -12.22 7.91
C LYS A 113 -17.79 -12.42 9.12
N SER A 114 -16.99 -11.41 9.50
CA SER A 114 -15.95 -11.53 10.55
C SER A 114 -14.94 -12.66 10.27
N VAL A 115 -14.65 -12.91 8.99
CA VAL A 115 -13.67 -13.91 8.55
C VAL A 115 -12.38 -13.18 8.15
N GLU A 116 -11.23 -13.67 8.61
CA GLU A 116 -9.93 -13.10 8.21
C GLU A 116 -9.68 -13.36 6.70
N PRO A 117 -9.45 -12.31 5.90
CA PRO A 117 -9.15 -12.46 4.48
C PRO A 117 -7.86 -13.26 4.25
N PRO A 118 -7.80 -14.14 3.22
CA PRO A 118 -6.58 -14.87 2.84
C PRO A 118 -5.35 -13.96 2.64
N THR A 119 -5.58 -12.74 2.18
CA THR A 119 -4.56 -11.71 1.95
C THR A 119 -3.87 -11.19 3.21
N TRP A 120 -4.41 -11.47 4.41
CA TRP A 120 -3.73 -11.16 5.66
C TRP A 120 -2.64 -12.18 5.99
N TYR A 121 -2.86 -13.45 5.66
CA TYR A 121 -1.81 -14.46 5.76
C TYR A 121 -0.66 -14.17 4.79
N MET A 122 -0.95 -13.62 3.59
CA MET A 122 0.10 -13.13 2.69
C MET A 122 0.98 -12.08 3.37
N ALA A 123 0.39 -11.17 4.15
CA ALA A 123 1.13 -10.15 4.88
C ALA A 123 2.02 -10.76 5.96
N ASP A 124 1.49 -11.73 6.71
CA ASP A 124 2.25 -12.42 7.77
C ASP A 124 3.42 -13.22 7.19
N ASP A 125 3.20 -13.96 6.09
CA ASP A 125 4.24 -14.72 5.38
C ASP A 125 5.39 -13.80 4.93
N VAL A 126 5.04 -12.64 4.35
CA VAL A 126 6.01 -11.65 3.85
C VAL A 126 6.80 -11.03 5.00
N VAL A 127 6.13 -10.67 6.10
CA VAL A 127 6.80 -10.12 7.29
C VAL A 127 7.69 -11.18 7.96
N ALA A 128 7.25 -12.43 8.04
CA ALA A 128 8.01 -13.53 8.63
C ALA A 128 9.29 -13.84 7.84
N GLU A 129 9.26 -13.71 6.52
CA GLU A 129 10.44 -13.83 5.65
C GLU A 129 11.35 -12.58 5.64
N GLY A 130 11.01 -11.58 6.46
CA GLY A 130 11.79 -10.35 6.59
C GLY A 130 11.71 -9.44 5.37
N LEU A 131 10.67 -9.59 4.54
CA LEU A 131 10.40 -8.72 3.40
C LEU A 131 9.69 -7.44 3.87
N ASP A 132 9.83 -6.40 3.05
CA ASP A 132 9.40 -5.04 3.33
C ASP A 132 7.96 -4.74 2.91
N GLY A 133 7.39 -5.57 2.05
CA GLY A 133 6.14 -5.27 1.37
C GLY A 133 5.78 -6.26 0.26
N ILE A 134 4.72 -5.93 -0.47
CA ILE A 134 4.17 -6.75 -1.57
C ILE A 134 3.88 -5.84 -2.76
N LEU A 135 4.38 -6.20 -3.95
CA LEU A 135 3.87 -5.68 -5.22
C LEU A 135 2.65 -6.49 -5.63
N PHE A 136 1.57 -5.83 -6.05
CA PHE A 136 0.34 -6.53 -6.42
C PHE A 136 -0.40 -5.79 -7.54
N PRO A 137 -1.18 -6.51 -8.38
CA PRO A 137 -1.94 -5.88 -9.45
C PRO A 137 -3.05 -4.99 -8.89
N SER A 138 -3.24 -3.83 -9.52
CA SER A 138 -4.37 -2.95 -9.24
C SER A 138 -5.69 -3.60 -9.63
N GLN A 139 -6.68 -3.51 -8.74
CA GLN A 139 -8.06 -3.87 -9.06
C GLN A 139 -8.82 -2.70 -9.70
N ALA A 140 -8.45 -1.46 -9.34
CA ALA A 140 -9.09 -0.25 -9.85
C ALA A 140 -8.68 0.10 -11.29
N ARG A 141 -7.48 -0.30 -11.71
CA ARG A 141 -6.94 -0.03 -13.05
C ARG A 141 -6.23 -1.26 -13.63
N PRO A 142 -6.80 -1.93 -14.65
CA PRO A 142 -6.12 -3.01 -15.35
C PRO A 142 -4.73 -2.60 -15.88
N GLY A 143 -3.72 -3.43 -15.64
CA GLY A 143 -2.33 -3.15 -15.99
C GLY A 143 -1.57 -2.24 -15.00
N GLY A 144 -2.27 -1.64 -14.04
CA GLY A 144 -1.64 -0.90 -12.94
C GLY A 144 -1.01 -1.84 -11.90
N THR A 145 0.08 -1.40 -11.27
CA THR A 145 0.74 -2.12 -10.18
C THR A 145 0.80 -1.25 -8.93
N ASN A 146 0.47 -1.84 -7.80
CA ASN A 146 0.54 -1.23 -6.49
C ASN A 146 1.66 -1.85 -5.65
N LEU A 147 2.04 -1.14 -4.61
CA LEU A 147 3.00 -1.55 -3.60
C LEU A 147 2.39 -1.29 -2.22
N VAL A 148 2.39 -2.30 -1.35
CA VAL A 148 2.17 -2.11 0.09
C VAL A 148 3.51 -2.20 0.81
N VAL A 149 3.81 -1.21 1.65
CA VAL A 149 5.04 -1.17 2.46
C VAL A 149 4.68 -1.30 3.94
N TYR A 150 5.26 -2.28 4.63
CA TYR A 150 5.04 -2.50 6.06
C TYR A 150 5.99 -1.67 6.92
N ARG A 151 5.55 -1.36 8.14
CA ARG A 151 6.29 -0.58 9.15
C ARG A 151 6.80 0.76 8.59
N SER A 152 6.01 1.38 7.72
CA SER A 152 6.40 2.55 6.93
C SER A 152 6.85 3.74 7.79
N SER A 153 6.25 3.93 8.97
CA SER A 153 6.64 5.01 9.90
C SER A 153 8.00 4.79 10.57
N ALA A 154 8.45 3.55 10.68
CA ALA A 154 9.73 3.19 11.29
C ALA A 154 10.88 3.15 10.27
N ARG A 155 10.60 3.35 8.98
CA ARG A 155 11.63 3.32 7.94
C ARG A 155 12.47 4.59 7.94
N PRO A 156 13.78 4.49 7.69
CA PRO A 156 14.62 5.66 7.53
C PRO A 156 14.23 6.42 6.25
N ALA A 157 14.39 7.75 6.26
CA ALA A 157 14.10 8.61 5.10
C ALA A 157 14.91 8.22 3.84
N ALA A 158 16.07 7.57 4.02
CA ALA A 158 16.87 7.03 2.94
C ALA A 158 16.19 5.86 2.19
N GLN A 159 15.30 5.12 2.85
CA GLN A 159 14.53 4.01 2.25
C GLN A 159 13.14 4.42 1.82
N LEU A 160 12.48 5.32 2.56
CA LEU A 160 11.11 5.75 2.27
C LEU A 160 10.91 7.21 2.68
N ARG A 161 10.57 8.06 1.72
CA ARG A 161 10.25 9.46 1.98
C ARG A 161 9.23 9.99 0.98
N VAL A 162 8.46 10.99 1.39
CA VAL A 162 7.64 11.79 0.49
C VAL A 162 8.50 12.91 -0.13
N TYR A 163 8.27 13.23 -1.39
CA TYR A 163 8.82 14.42 -2.00
C TYR A 163 7.95 15.63 -1.65
N ASP A 164 8.41 16.44 -0.70
CA ASP A 164 7.76 17.67 -0.25
C ASP A 164 8.81 18.76 0.04
N PRO A 165 9.47 19.33 -0.99
CA PRO A 165 10.59 20.26 -0.82
C PRO A 165 10.20 21.56 -0.10
N ASP A 166 8.94 21.99 -0.21
CA ASP A 166 8.44 23.25 0.36
C ASP A 166 7.72 23.06 1.71
N GLY A 167 7.68 21.83 2.23
CA GLY A 167 6.95 21.47 3.44
C GLY A 167 5.46 21.83 3.34
N ALA A 168 4.87 21.66 2.16
CA ALA A 168 3.48 22.04 1.87
C ALA A 168 2.49 21.13 2.60
N LEU A 169 2.82 19.85 2.80
CA LEU A 169 1.90 18.89 3.40
C LEU A 169 1.57 19.19 4.86
N GLN A 170 2.55 19.72 5.60
CA GLN A 170 2.36 20.13 7.00
C GLN A 170 1.42 21.33 7.16
N LYS A 171 1.21 22.11 6.09
CA LYS A 171 0.38 23.30 6.08
C LYS A 171 -1.07 22.99 5.70
N ILE A 172 -1.37 21.78 5.23
CA ILE A 172 -2.72 21.34 4.94
C ILE A 172 -3.42 21.06 6.27
N ALA A 173 -4.30 21.97 6.67
CA ALA A 173 -5.10 21.79 7.88
C ALA A 173 -6.08 20.62 7.70
N PRO A 174 -6.16 19.68 8.64
CA PRO A 174 -7.21 18.68 8.62
C PRO A 174 -8.58 19.38 8.72
N PRO A 175 -9.63 18.89 8.04
CA PRO A 175 -10.96 19.45 8.17
C PRO A 175 -11.37 19.48 9.65
N THR A 176 -11.79 20.66 10.12
CA THR A 176 -12.34 20.84 11.46
C THR A 176 -13.75 20.26 11.52
N GLY A 177 -13.92 19.08 12.11
CA GLY A 177 -15.25 18.57 12.50
C GLY A 177 -15.44 17.07 12.27
N HIS A 178 -15.75 16.38 13.37
CA HIS A 178 -16.77 15.32 13.43
C HIS A 178 -17.73 15.69 14.56
#